data_AF-A0A1L7UIR6-F1
#
_entry.id   AF-A0A1L7UIR6-F1
#
_cell.length_a   1.000
_cell.length_b   1.000
_cell.length_c   1.000
_cell.angle_alpha   90.00
_cell.angle_beta   90.00
_cell.angle_gamma   90.00
#
_symmetry.space_group_name_H-M   'P 1'
#
loop_
_entity.id
_entity.type
_entity.pdbx_description
1 polymer ?
#
loop_
_entity_poly.entity_id
_entity_poly.type
_entity_poly.pdbx_seq_one_letter_code
_entity_poly.pdbx_strand_id
1 'polypeptide(L)'
;MVRYSILAVAFAILGAEASPCRPTTVTTVAETTSTIASDTTVTTLAATATTALVETTSTALEETTSTAIAETTTTTEAPACIETQVVVNPGFDDSASSKSPWFGDGSIITDGANSAPNAISFVFSNGGGSAQISQTLTNLDGTYRLSYNWGVFSGVNVGAGFSCSVAPQIGDDTLMPVYPDGYTGWTSESKTWSSGSNAVAQADLSLVLQCSGEYDQLTINIDDITFTKLCGPQAS
;
A
#
# COMPACT_ATOMS: atom_id res chain seq x y z
N MET A 1 52.98 -2.77 -44.77
CA MET A 1 53.47 -1.39 -44.64
C MET A 1 53.33 -0.71 -46.00
N VAL A 2 52.18 -0.06 -46.24
CA VAL A 2 51.94 0.82 -47.40
C VAL A 2 51.06 1.95 -46.89
N ARG A 3 51.49 3.19 -47.14
CA ARG A 3 50.93 4.47 -46.67
C ARG A 3 50.13 5.16 -47.79
N TYR A 4 49.44 6.23 -47.39
CA TYR A 4 48.82 7.33 -48.18
C TYR A 4 47.36 7.10 -48.58
N SER A 5 46.40 8.05 -48.51
CA SER A 5 46.41 9.47 -48.11
C SER A 5 45.00 9.89 -47.68
N ILE A 6 44.94 10.93 -46.85
CA ILE A 6 43.76 11.61 -46.31
C ILE A 6 43.14 12.52 -47.39
N LEU A 7 41.81 12.61 -47.44
CA LEU A 7 41.10 13.72 -48.09
C LEU A 7 39.96 14.17 -47.17
N ALA A 8 40.15 15.33 -46.55
CA ALA A 8 39.14 16.06 -45.81
C ALA A 8 38.35 16.93 -46.79
N VAL A 9 37.02 16.89 -46.71
CA VAL A 9 36.14 17.85 -47.38
C VAL A 9 35.40 18.63 -46.29
N ALA A 10 35.73 19.91 -46.18
CA ALA A 10 35.04 20.87 -45.36
C ALA A 10 33.93 21.54 -46.19
N PHE A 11 32.71 21.58 -45.67
CA PHE A 11 31.69 22.51 -46.11
C PHE A 11 31.28 23.38 -44.92
N ALA A 12 31.65 24.65 -45.00
CA ALA A 12 31.12 25.73 -44.19
C ALA A 12 30.11 26.48 -45.04
N ILE A 13 28.88 26.64 -44.55
CA ILE A 13 27.98 27.70 -44.99
C ILE A 13 27.25 28.27 -43.78
N LEU A 14 27.32 29.59 -43.69
CA LEU A 14 26.80 30.45 -42.64
C LEU A 14 25.27 30.49 -42.63
N GLY A 15 24.71 30.72 -41.44
CA GLY A 15 23.33 31.13 -41.22
C GLY A 15 23.17 31.66 -39.81
N ALA A 16 23.56 32.91 -39.61
CA ALA A 16 23.26 33.67 -38.41
C ALA A 16 21.97 34.46 -38.65
N GLU A 17 20.97 34.31 -37.79
CA GLU A 17 19.89 35.28 -37.64
C GLU A 17 19.60 35.43 -36.13
N ALA A 18 19.88 36.63 -35.61
CA ALA A 18 19.46 37.12 -34.31
C ALA A 18 18.12 37.85 -34.51
N SER A 19 17.11 37.71 -33.65
CA SER A 19 16.97 38.54 -32.44
C SER A 19 15.68 38.19 -31.67
N PRO A 20 15.57 38.61 -30.38
CA PRO A 20 14.57 38.14 -29.42
C PRO A 20 13.42 39.15 -29.17
N CYS A 21 12.26 38.64 -28.72
CA CYS A 21 11.17 39.29 -27.95
C CYS A 21 9.99 38.28 -27.93
N ARG A 22 9.19 38.00 -26.90
CA ARG A 22 8.78 38.69 -25.65
C ARG A 22 7.92 37.67 -24.85
N PRO A 23 7.94 37.63 -23.51
CA PRO A 23 7.03 36.79 -22.74
C PRO A 23 5.64 37.45 -22.69
N THR A 24 4.60 36.68 -22.95
CA THR A 24 3.22 37.09 -22.64
C THR A 24 2.64 36.10 -21.64
N THR A 25 2.66 36.51 -20.37
CA THR A 25 1.74 36.03 -19.34
C THR A 25 0.33 36.45 -19.73
N VAL A 26 -0.61 35.49 -19.82
CA VAL A 26 -2.04 35.77 -19.59
C VAL A 26 -2.55 34.78 -18.57
N THR A 27 -2.73 35.30 -17.36
CA THR A 27 -3.55 34.75 -16.30
C THR A 27 -5.00 34.68 -16.76
N THR A 28 -5.63 33.51 -16.67
CA THR A 28 -7.09 33.44 -16.51
C THR A 28 -7.39 32.68 -15.22
N VAL A 29 -7.87 33.45 -14.25
CA VAL A 29 -8.55 32.98 -13.06
C VAL A 29 -9.96 32.61 -13.50
N ALA A 30 -10.35 31.36 -13.30
CA ALA A 30 -11.76 30.99 -13.21
C ALA A 30 -11.98 30.44 -11.80
N GLU A 31 -12.49 31.32 -10.93
CA GLU A 31 -13.12 30.93 -9.67
C GLU A 31 -14.32 30.04 -10.01
N THR A 32 -14.33 28.80 -9.51
CA THR A 32 -15.59 28.07 -9.36
C THR A 32 -15.82 27.96 -7.86
N THR A 33 -16.77 28.76 -7.41
CA THR A 33 -17.28 28.85 -6.05
C THR A 33 -17.90 27.53 -5.61
N SER A 34 -17.63 27.19 -4.36
CA SER A 34 -18.19 26.10 -3.59
C SER A 34 -19.72 26.12 -3.53
N THR A 35 -20.32 24.92 -3.56
CA THR A 35 -21.54 24.65 -2.77
C THR A 35 -21.40 23.27 -2.12
N ILE A 36 -21.21 23.27 -0.80
CA ILE A 36 -21.41 22.09 0.06
C ILE A 36 -22.92 21.96 0.26
N ALA A 37 -23.50 20.90 -0.27
CA ALA A 37 -24.85 20.46 0.12
C ALA A 37 -24.69 19.27 1.06
N SER A 38 -24.86 19.54 2.35
CA SER A 38 -25.09 18.52 3.36
C SER A 38 -26.53 18.04 3.23
N ASP A 39 -26.75 16.81 2.79
CA ASP A 39 -28.04 16.13 2.96
C ASP A 39 -27.84 14.83 3.74
N THR A 40 -27.94 15.00 5.05
CA THR A 40 -28.15 13.96 6.04
C THR A 40 -29.55 13.40 5.85
N THR A 41 -29.67 12.20 5.30
CA THR A 41 -30.92 11.44 5.31
C THR A 41 -30.86 10.37 6.39
N VAL A 42 -31.33 10.72 7.59
CA VAL A 42 -31.60 9.73 8.65
C VAL A 42 -32.88 9.00 8.29
N THR A 43 -32.75 7.70 8.01
CA THR A 43 -33.88 6.79 7.84
C THR A 43 -34.62 6.61 9.18
N THR A 44 -35.90 6.91 9.14
CA THR A 44 -36.90 6.70 10.19
C THR A 44 -37.11 5.22 10.52
N LEU A 45 -37.05 4.86 11.81
CA LEU A 45 -37.87 3.78 12.34
C LEU A 45 -38.72 4.31 13.49
N ALA A 46 -40.03 4.35 13.25
CA ALA A 46 -41.05 4.56 14.25
C ALA A 46 -41.22 3.27 15.07
N ALA A 47 -41.00 3.34 16.38
CA ALA A 47 -41.46 2.34 17.32
C ALA A 47 -42.54 2.97 18.20
N THR A 48 -43.78 2.59 17.93
CA THR A 48 -44.95 2.89 18.75
C THR A 48 -44.82 2.15 20.08
N ALA A 49 -44.76 2.89 21.18
CA ALA A 49 -44.92 2.34 22.52
C ALA A 49 -46.11 3.02 23.21
N THR A 50 -47.24 2.33 23.19
CA THR A 50 -48.41 2.58 24.03
C THR A 50 -48.11 2.09 25.44
N THR A 51 -48.18 2.95 26.44
CA THR A 51 -48.32 2.52 27.83
C THR A 51 -49.39 3.36 28.53
N ALA A 52 -50.46 2.67 28.88
CA ALA A 52 -51.61 3.18 29.59
C ALA A 52 -51.24 3.60 31.02
N LEU A 53 -51.77 4.73 31.44
CA LEU A 53 -51.81 5.16 32.83
C LEU A 53 -52.97 4.42 33.50
N VAL A 54 -52.68 3.59 34.50
CA VAL A 54 -53.68 3.11 35.47
C VAL A 54 -53.15 3.45 36.86
N GLU A 55 -53.88 4.31 37.54
CA GLU A 55 -53.68 4.60 38.95
C GLU A 55 -54.25 3.48 39.84
N THR A 56 -53.70 3.44 41.06
CA THR A 56 -54.38 3.27 42.35
C THR A 56 -54.17 1.97 43.13
N THR A 57 -53.71 2.20 44.38
CA THR A 57 -54.11 1.57 45.66
C THR A 57 -53.31 0.40 46.25
N SER A 58 -52.80 0.65 47.47
CA SER A 58 -52.26 -0.26 48.48
C SER A 58 -53.12 -1.47 48.80
N THR A 59 -52.50 -2.62 49.13
CA THR A 59 -52.54 -3.22 50.49
C THR A 59 -51.47 -4.32 50.64
N ALA A 60 -50.90 -4.43 51.84
CA ALA A 60 -49.83 -5.33 52.23
C ALA A 60 -50.29 -6.78 52.48
N LEU A 61 -49.41 -7.75 52.22
CA LEU A 61 -49.37 -9.03 52.95
C LEU A 61 -47.97 -9.65 52.82
N GLU A 62 -47.35 -9.96 53.97
CA GLU A 62 -46.05 -10.58 54.09
C GLU A 62 -46.12 -12.08 53.76
N GLU A 63 -45.22 -12.57 52.90
CA GLU A 63 -44.88 -13.98 52.81
C GLU A 63 -43.35 -14.11 52.67
N THR A 64 -42.71 -14.62 53.71
CA THR A 64 -41.25 -14.77 53.80
C THR A 64 -40.80 -15.93 52.92
N THR A 65 -40.46 -15.67 51.67
CA THR A 65 -39.75 -16.62 50.80
C THR A 65 -38.28 -16.26 50.75
N SER A 66 -37.42 -17.17 51.21
CA SER A 66 -35.97 -17.03 51.17
C SER A 66 -35.47 -17.17 49.72
N THR A 67 -35.18 -16.04 49.09
CA THR A 67 -34.54 -15.98 47.77
C THR A 67 -33.04 -16.17 47.97
N ALA A 68 -32.51 -17.35 47.64
CA ALA A 68 -31.08 -17.54 47.52
C ALA A 68 -30.56 -16.65 46.37
N ILE A 69 -29.74 -15.67 46.72
CA ILE A 69 -29.07 -14.78 45.77
C ILE A 69 -28.04 -15.64 45.05
N ALA A 70 -28.29 -15.99 43.79
CA ALA A 70 -27.24 -16.52 42.93
C ALA A 70 -26.21 -15.40 42.74
N GLU A 71 -25.00 -15.63 43.23
CA GLU A 71 -23.87 -14.74 42.94
C GLU A 71 -23.63 -14.78 41.43
N THR A 72 -23.97 -13.69 40.75
CA THR A 72 -23.66 -13.52 39.34
C THR A 72 -22.15 -13.33 39.23
N THR A 73 -21.42 -14.38 38.90
CA THR A 73 -20.01 -14.27 38.53
C THR A 73 -19.93 -13.45 37.24
N THR A 74 -19.57 -12.17 37.37
CA THR A 74 -19.19 -11.34 36.23
C THR A 74 -17.82 -11.83 35.76
N THR A 75 -17.79 -12.80 34.86
CA THR A 75 -16.60 -13.08 34.06
C THR A 75 -16.39 -11.88 33.15
N THR A 76 -15.52 -10.96 33.57
CA THR A 76 -14.95 -9.96 32.66
C THR A 76 -14.19 -10.72 31.60
N GLU A 77 -14.78 -10.82 30.39
CA GLU A 77 -14.10 -11.36 29.24
C GLU A 77 -12.79 -10.56 29.05
N ALA A 78 -11.68 -11.28 28.89
CA ALA A 78 -10.41 -10.63 28.59
C ALA A 78 -10.60 -9.77 27.32
N PRO A 79 -10.04 -8.56 27.25
CA PRO A 79 -10.24 -7.68 26.13
C PRO A 79 -9.91 -8.42 24.83
N ALA A 80 -10.84 -8.35 23.87
CA ALA A 80 -10.66 -8.96 22.56
C ALA A 80 -9.35 -8.43 21.96
N CYS A 81 -8.45 -9.35 21.64
CA CYS A 81 -7.27 -9.02 20.88
C CYS A 81 -7.71 -8.68 19.45
N ILE A 82 -7.19 -7.58 18.89
CA ILE A 82 -7.54 -7.10 17.55
C ILE A 82 -6.26 -7.04 16.73
N GLU A 83 -6.32 -7.56 15.50
CA GLU A 83 -5.25 -7.40 14.51
C GLU A 83 -5.15 -5.93 14.08
N THR A 84 -3.93 -5.39 14.01
CA THR A 84 -3.71 -3.98 13.69
C THR A 84 -2.77 -3.83 12.50
N GLN A 85 -3.28 -3.28 11.40
CA GLN A 85 -2.49 -2.84 10.25
C GLN A 85 -1.62 -1.64 10.66
N VAL A 86 -0.32 -1.67 10.34
CA VAL A 86 0.60 -0.57 10.69
C VAL A 86 1.14 0.19 9.49
N VAL A 87 0.95 -0.32 8.28
CA VAL A 87 1.27 0.39 7.04
C VAL A 87 0.16 1.38 6.69
N VAL A 88 0.54 2.56 6.20
CA VAL A 88 -0.35 3.58 5.66
C VAL A 88 -0.32 3.53 4.13
N ASN A 89 -1.45 3.83 3.49
CA ASN A 89 -1.61 3.80 2.03
C ASN A 89 -1.22 2.44 1.40
N PRO A 90 -1.81 1.31 1.84
CA PRO A 90 -1.39 -0.03 1.41
C PRO A 90 -1.59 -0.29 -0.10
N GLY A 91 -2.62 0.30 -0.72
CA GLY A 91 -2.93 0.19 -2.15
C GLY A 91 -2.46 1.38 -3.00
N PHE A 92 -1.69 2.31 -2.43
CA PHE A 92 -1.23 3.52 -3.15
C PHE A 92 -2.36 4.46 -3.63
N ASP A 93 -3.55 4.37 -3.05
CA ASP A 93 -4.77 5.05 -3.50
C ASP A 93 -4.96 6.48 -2.95
N ASP A 94 -4.17 6.91 -1.97
CA ASP A 94 -4.29 8.25 -1.38
C ASP A 94 -4.07 9.37 -2.41
N SER A 95 -3.35 9.11 -3.50
CA SER A 95 -3.10 10.05 -4.58
C SER A 95 -2.75 9.35 -5.90
N ALA A 96 -3.23 9.89 -7.02
CA ALA A 96 -2.89 9.40 -8.37
C ALA A 96 -1.47 9.78 -8.85
N SER A 97 -0.76 10.64 -8.12
CA SER A 97 0.57 11.15 -8.53
C SER A 97 1.63 11.09 -7.43
N SER A 98 1.26 10.70 -6.21
CA SER A 98 2.17 10.58 -5.08
C SER A 98 1.95 9.25 -4.36
N LYS A 99 3.02 8.45 -4.26
CA LYS A 99 3.01 7.20 -3.50
C LYS A 99 3.22 7.39 -2.00
N SER A 100 3.32 8.64 -1.53
CA SER A 100 3.51 8.95 -0.10
C SER A 100 2.47 8.22 0.77
N PRO A 101 2.86 7.71 1.96
CA PRO A 101 4.16 7.87 2.61
C PRO A 101 5.23 6.87 2.18
N TRP A 102 4.98 6.07 1.13
CA TRP A 102 6.03 5.24 0.54
C TRP A 102 7.08 6.09 -0.17
N PHE A 103 8.32 5.66 -0.06
CA PHE A 103 9.47 6.25 -0.75
C PHE A 103 10.28 5.18 -1.47
N GLY A 104 11.19 5.62 -2.33
CA GLY A 104 11.99 4.74 -3.19
C GLY A 104 11.57 4.84 -4.66
N ASP A 105 11.86 3.77 -5.39
CA ASP A 105 11.66 3.62 -6.82
C ASP A 105 10.19 3.36 -7.18
N GLY A 106 9.97 3.06 -8.46
CA GLY A 106 8.66 2.75 -9.02
C GLY A 106 7.77 3.99 -9.21
N SER A 107 6.84 3.84 -10.14
CA SER A 107 5.88 4.88 -10.52
C SER A 107 4.46 4.38 -10.30
N ILE A 108 3.56 5.28 -9.88
CA ILE A 108 2.15 4.95 -9.79
C ILE A 108 1.62 4.64 -11.19
N ILE A 109 0.85 3.56 -11.28
CA ILE A 109 0.00 3.25 -12.42
C ILE A 109 -1.46 3.28 -11.97
N THR A 110 -2.35 3.68 -12.87
CA THR A 110 -3.80 3.83 -12.60
C THR A 110 -4.63 2.82 -13.40
N ASP A 111 -3.98 2.01 -14.22
CA ASP A 111 -4.57 0.99 -15.07
C ASP A 111 -3.95 -0.37 -14.75
N GLY A 112 -4.80 -1.39 -14.59
CA GLY A 112 -4.33 -2.74 -14.27
C GLY A 112 -3.82 -2.94 -12.84
N ALA A 113 -4.17 -2.06 -11.88
CA ALA A 113 -4.00 -2.29 -10.45
C ALA A 113 -4.65 -3.59 -9.99
N ASN A 114 -4.15 -4.19 -8.91
CA ASN A 114 -4.79 -5.37 -8.32
C ASN A 114 -6.09 -4.94 -7.62
N SER A 115 -5.96 -3.94 -6.75
CA SER A 115 -7.08 -3.22 -6.15
C SER A 115 -7.12 -1.82 -6.73
N ALA A 116 -8.19 -1.48 -7.43
CA ALA A 116 -8.31 -0.16 -8.03
C ALA A 116 -8.41 0.93 -6.95
N PRO A 117 -7.94 2.16 -7.24
CA PRO A 117 -7.43 2.61 -8.54
C PRO A 117 -5.95 2.38 -8.85
N ASN A 118 -5.05 2.30 -7.87
CA ASN A 118 -3.62 2.48 -8.11
C ASN A 118 -2.81 1.22 -7.79
N ALA A 119 -1.63 1.13 -8.41
CA ALA A 119 -0.58 0.20 -8.01
C ALA A 119 0.79 0.84 -8.26
N ILE A 120 1.87 0.21 -7.79
CA ILE A 120 3.23 0.64 -8.12
C ILE A 120 3.85 -0.22 -9.21
N SER A 121 4.49 0.40 -10.20
CA SER A 121 5.17 -0.26 -11.30
C SER A 121 6.67 0.01 -11.29
N PHE A 122 7.45 -1.05 -11.42
CA PHE A 122 8.92 -1.03 -11.53
C PHE A 122 9.33 -1.47 -12.93
N VAL A 123 10.17 -0.65 -13.57
CA VAL A 123 10.67 -0.90 -14.93
C VAL A 123 12.18 -1.14 -14.86
N PHE A 124 12.60 -2.34 -15.20
CA PHE A 124 14.00 -2.75 -15.33
C PHE A 124 14.41 -2.66 -16.79
N SER A 125 15.66 -2.31 -17.09
CA SER A 125 16.12 -2.08 -18.46
C SER A 125 17.50 -2.68 -18.71
N ASN A 126 17.82 -2.98 -19.98
CA ASN A 126 19.13 -3.50 -20.40
C ASN A 126 19.54 -4.79 -19.66
N GLY A 127 18.60 -5.71 -19.50
CA GLY A 127 18.85 -7.03 -18.93
C GLY A 127 19.14 -7.06 -17.43
N GLY A 128 18.93 -5.96 -16.70
CA GLY A 128 19.13 -5.98 -15.25
C GLY A 128 18.61 -4.76 -14.50
N GLY A 129 18.82 -4.79 -13.17
CA GLY A 129 18.59 -3.64 -12.30
C GLY A 129 18.14 -4.04 -10.91
N SER A 130 18.14 -3.05 -10.01
CA SER A 130 17.59 -3.16 -8.66
C SER A 130 16.61 -2.01 -8.42
N ALA A 131 15.56 -2.27 -7.66
CA ALA A 131 14.61 -1.26 -7.23
C ALA A 131 14.16 -1.54 -5.80
N GLN A 132 13.70 -0.52 -5.09
CA GLN A 132 13.15 -0.66 -3.75
C GLN A 132 11.96 0.26 -3.54
N ILE A 133 10.96 -0.19 -2.80
CA ILE A 133 9.94 0.67 -2.20
C ILE A 133 9.85 0.40 -0.71
N SER A 134 9.70 1.46 0.08
CA SER A 134 9.78 1.34 1.54
C SER A 134 8.90 2.35 2.28
N GLN A 135 8.54 1.99 3.51
CA GLN A 135 7.87 2.85 4.46
C GLN A 135 8.49 2.65 5.85
N THR A 136 8.81 3.75 6.52
CA THR A 136 9.33 3.73 7.88
C THR A 136 8.20 3.48 8.86
N LEU A 137 8.32 2.42 9.65
CA LEU A 137 7.39 2.02 10.69
C LEU A 137 8.01 2.24 12.06
N THR A 138 7.17 2.41 13.08
CA THR A 138 7.63 2.64 14.47
C THR A 138 6.86 1.77 15.45
N ASN A 139 7.46 1.55 16.62
CA ASN A 139 6.87 0.81 17.73
C ASN A 139 6.37 -0.59 17.34
N LEU A 140 7.22 -1.36 16.64
CA LEU A 140 6.88 -2.72 16.26
C LEU A 140 7.16 -3.68 17.43
N ASP A 141 6.13 -4.32 17.96
CA ASP A 141 6.19 -5.10 19.19
C ASP A 141 5.34 -6.38 19.10
N GLY A 142 5.91 -7.44 18.56
CA GLY A 142 5.30 -8.76 18.47
C GLY A 142 5.42 -9.38 17.08
N THR A 143 4.47 -10.25 16.75
CA THR A 143 4.42 -10.99 15.49
C THR A 143 3.51 -10.28 14.51
N TYR A 144 3.94 -10.17 13.25
CA TYR A 144 3.26 -9.47 12.17
C TYR A 144 3.15 -10.38 10.95
N ARG A 145 2.08 -10.20 10.18
CA ARG A 145 1.91 -10.78 8.85
C ARG A 145 2.06 -9.68 7.81
N LEU A 146 3.10 -9.82 7.00
CA LEU A 146 3.25 -9.09 5.74
C LEU A 146 2.44 -9.81 4.68
N SER A 147 1.62 -9.09 3.93
CA SER A 147 1.02 -9.59 2.68
C SER A 147 1.13 -8.54 1.59
N TYR A 148 1.32 -8.97 0.34
CA TYR A 148 1.39 -8.09 -0.82
C TYR A 148 0.99 -8.86 -2.08
N ASN A 149 0.55 -8.15 -3.11
CA ASN A 149 0.31 -8.70 -4.43
C ASN A 149 1.41 -8.24 -5.39
N TRP A 150 1.86 -9.13 -6.27
CA TRP A 150 2.88 -8.82 -7.27
C TRP A 150 2.57 -9.50 -8.60
N GLY A 151 3.14 -9.00 -9.70
CA GLY A 151 3.04 -9.65 -11.00
C GLY A 151 4.08 -9.15 -12.00
N VAL A 152 4.39 -9.97 -13.00
CA VAL A 152 5.30 -9.61 -14.11
C VAL A 152 4.47 -9.47 -15.38
N PHE A 153 4.24 -8.22 -15.80
CA PHE A 153 3.18 -7.89 -16.76
C PHE A 153 3.67 -7.69 -18.19
N SER A 154 4.92 -7.29 -18.38
CA SER A 154 5.47 -7.09 -19.72
C SER A 154 6.98 -7.22 -19.77
N GLY A 155 7.47 -7.54 -20.97
CA GLY A 155 8.88 -7.52 -21.32
C GLY A 155 9.08 -7.21 -22.80
N VAL A 156 10.19 -6.55 -23.13
CA VAL A 156 10.55 -6.14 -24.50
C VAL A 156 11.83 -6.86 -24.89
N ASN A 157 11.83 -7.47 -26.09
CA ASN A 157 12.97 -8.22 -26.64
C ASN A 157 13.54 -9.27 -25.66
N VAL A 158 12.64 -10.02 -25.00
CA VAL A 158 13.05 -11.07 -24.07
C VAL A 158 13.64 -12.25 -24.86
N GLY A 159 14.93 -12.51 -24.64
CA GLY A 159 15.71 -13.57 -25.27
C GLY A 159 15.58 -14.90 -24.53
N ALA A 160 16.69 -15.39 -23.97
CA ALA A 160 16.74 -16.64 -23.23
C ALA A 160 15.89 -16.66 -21.94
N GLY A 161 15.39 -15.50 -21.50
CA GLY A 161 14.53 -15.36 -20.32
C GLY A 161 15.07 -14.34 -19.33
N PHE A 162 14.46 -14.30 -18.16
CA PHE A 162 14.87 -13.45 -17.04
C PHE A 162 14.71 -14.20 -15.72
N SER A 163 15.37 -13.69 -14.70
CA SER A 163 15.24 -14.12 -13.32
C SER A 163 15.21 -12.89 -12.44
N CYS A 164 14.22 -12.82 -11.58
CA CYS A 164 14.06 -11.75 -10.60
C CYS A 164 14.00 -12.31 -9.19
N SER A 165 14.13 -11.44 -8.21
CA SER A 165 13.78 -11.67 -6.81
C SER A 165 12.96 -10.50 -6.30
N VAL A 166 11.89 -10.77 -5.56
CA VAL A 166 11.19 -9.77 -4.74
C VAL A 166 11.36 -10.20 -3.28
N ALA A 167 12.21 -9.47 -2.57
CA ALA A 167 12.64 -9.79 -1.21
C ALA A 167 12.09 -8.75 -0.23
N PRO A 168 11.15 -9.13 0.65
CA PRO A 168 10.74 -8.24 1.72
C PRO A 168 11.80 -8.11 2.82
N GLN A 169 11.91 -6.91 3.39
CA GLN A 169 12.83 -6.62 4.49
C GLN A 169 12.12 -5.79 5.57
N ILE A 170 12.39 -6.08 6.85
CA ILE A 170 11.96 -5.27 8.00
C ILE A 170 13.24 -4.88 8.76
N GLY A 171 13.70 -3.65 8.57
CA GLY A 171 15.03 -3.24 9.04
C GLY A 171 16.11 -4.14 8.42
N ASP A 172 16.90 -4.81 9.26
CA ASP A 172 17.95 -5.73 8.81
C ASP A 172 17.44 -7.16 8.50
N ASP A 173 16.19 -7.48 8.89
CA ASP A 173 15.63 -8.81 8.70
C ASP A 173 15.12 -8.99 7.26
N THR A 174 15.77 -9.86 6.50
CA THR A 174 15.32 -10.25 5.16
C THR A 174 14.40 -11.46 5.24
N LEU A 175 13.17 -11.32 4.75
CA LEU A 175 12.21 -12.41 4.64
C LEU A 175 12.46 -13.21 3.36
N MET A 176 11.94 -14.44 3.32
CA MET A 176 12.10 -15.33 2.16
C MET A 176 11.62 -14.65 0.86
N PRO A 177 12.49 -14.48 -0.15
CA PRO A 177 12.10 -13.87 -1.42
C PRO A 177 11.22 -14.80 -2.25
N VAL A 178 10.47 -14.21 -3.18
CA VAL A 178 9.92 -14.92 -4.35
C VAL A 178 10.84 -14.70 -5.55
N TYR A 179 10.85 -15.66 -6.49
CA TYR A 179 11.75 -15.65 -7.64
C TYR A 179 10.98 -15.74 -8.96
N PRO A 180 10.46 -14.61 -9.48
CA PRO A 180 9.78 -14.60 -10.77
C PRO A 180 10.78 -14.86 -11.91
N ASP A 181 10.49 -15.85 -12.74
CA ASP A 181 11.26 -16.22 -13.94
C ASP A 181 10.41 -16.25 -15.22
N GLY A 182 9.15 -15.83 -15.11
CA GLY A 182 8.19 -15.77 -16.21
C GLY A 182 7.10 -14.75 -15.96
N TYR A 183 6.30 -14.49 -17.01
CA TYR A 183 5.14 -13.61 -16.89
C TYR A 183 4.08 -14.24 -16.01
N THR A 184 3.58 -13.46 -15.07
CA THR A 184 2.48 -13.88 -14.20
C THR A 184 1.58 -12.70 -13.94
N GLY A 185 0.28 -12.97 -13.89
CA GLY A 185 -0.68 -12.00 -13.40
C GLY A 185 -0.49 -11.76 -11.90
N TRP A 186 -1.41 -10.99 -11.32
CA TRP A 186 -1.43 -10.72 -9.89
C TRP A 186 -1.39 -12.02 -9.08
N THR A 187 -0.36 -12.11 -8.24
CA THR A 187 -0.05 -13.25 -7.39
C THR A 187 0.10 -12.73 -5.97
N SER A 188 -0.62 -13.33 -5.03
CA SER A 188 -0.57 -12.96 -3.62
C SER A 188 0.56 -13.68 -2.91
N GLU A 189 1.25 -12.97 -2.01
CA GLU A 189 2.30 -13.51 -1.16
C GLU A 189 2.09 -13.07 0.29
N SER A 190 2.46 -13.93 1.24
CA SER A 190 2.36 -13.63 2.66
C SER A 190 3.52 -14.23 3.44
N LYS A 191 4.07 -13.43 4.37
CA LYS A 191 5.20 -13.80 5.22
C LYS A 191 4.93 -13.36 6.66
N THR A 192 5.46 -14.12 7.61
CA THR A 192 5.42 -13.76 9.03
C THR A 192 6.77 -13.23 9.46
N TRP A 193 6.75 -12.16 10.24
CA TRP A 193 7.92 -11.58 10.91
C TRP A 193 7.61 -11.38 12.39
N SER A 194 8.61 -11.44 13.26
CA SER A 194 8.45 -11.16 14.68
C SER A 194 9.59 -10.29 15.18
N SER A 195 9.26 -9.30 16.01
CA SER A 195 10.26 -8.50 16.73
C SER A 195 10.96 -9.30 17.84
N GLY A 196 10.57 -10.57 18.03
CA GLY A 196 11.04 -11.42 19.12
C GLY A 196 10.59 -10.89 20.47
N SER A 197 11.48 -10.93 21.47
CA SER A 197 11.17 -10.48 22.83
C SER A 197 11.30 -8.97 23.05
N ASN A 198 11.81 -8.22 22.08
CA ASN A 198 12.07 -6.78 22.21
C ASN A 198 11.21 -6.00 21.22
N ALA A 199 10.74 -4.82 21.66
CA ALA A 199 10.12 -3.88 20.74
C ALA A 199 11.19 -3.23 19.85
N VAL A 200 10.88 -3.11 18.56
CA VAL A 200 11.68 -2.38 17.58
C VAL A 200 11.12 -0.96 17.47
N ALA A 201 11.90 0.02 17.94
CA ALA A 201 11.46 1.41 17.99
C ALA A 201 11.16 1.98 16.60
N GLN A 202 11.97 1.64 15.61
CA GLN A 202 11.83 2.05 14.22
C GLN A 202 12.47 1.01 13.31
N ALA A 203 11.82 0.74 12.18
CA ALA A 203 12.37 -0.08 11.09
C ALA A 203 11.70 0.30 9.77
N ASP A 204 12.43 0.16 8.66
CA ASP A 204 11.83 0.29 7.34
C ASP A 204 11.26 -1.06 6.90
N LEU A 205 9.97 -1.09 6.57
CA LEU A 205 9.41 -2.16 5.76
C LEU A 205 9.74 -1.85 4.31
N SER A 206 10.46 -2.74 3.65
CA SER A 206 10.87 -2.60 2.25
C SER A 206 10.51 -3.82 1.42
N LEU A 207 10.18 -3.59 0.15
CA LEU A 207 10.25 -4.62 -0.88
C LEU A 207 11.42 -4.29 -1.79
N VAL A 208 12.44 -5.16 -1.80
CA VAL A 208 13.63 -5.03 -2.63
C VAL A 208 13.52 -5.96 -3.82
N LEU A 209 13.59 -5.38 -5.01
CA LEU A 209 13.51 -6.09 -6.28
C LEU A 209 14.89 -6.11 -6.94
N GLN A 210 15.26 -7.26 -7.48
CA GLN A 210 16.43 -7.39 -8.32
C GLN A 210 16.06 -8.25 -9.52
N CYS A 211 16.46 -7.83 -10.71
CA CYS A 211 16.21 -8.57 -11.94
C CYS A 211 17.49 -8.67 -12.77
N SER A 212 17.61 -9.77 -13.49
CA SER A 212 18.68 -10.03 -14.45
C SER A 212 18.16 -10.92 -15.58
N GLY A 213 18.72 -10.81 -16.78
CA GLY A 213 18.33 -11.64 -17.91
C GLY A 213 18.65 -11.03 -19.26
N GLU A 214 18.01 -11.59 -20.30
CA GLU A 214 18.08 -11.07 -21.66
C GLU A 214 16.76 -10.36 -21.99
N TYR A 215 16.73 -9.05 -21.81
CA TYR A 215 15.59 -8.19 -22.16
C TYR A 215 16.03 -6.74 -22.32
N ASP A 216 15.33 -5.98 -23.15
CA ASP A 216 15.54 -4.52 -23.20
C ASP A 216 14.79 -3.83 -22.05
N GLN A 217 13.60 -4.33 -21.73
CA GLN A 217 12.75 -3.84 -20.65
C GLN A 217 11.96 -4.98 -20.01
N LEU A 218 11.75 -4.91 -18.70
CA LEU A 218 10.88 -5.82 -17.94
C LEU A 218 10.08 -5.00 -16.90
N THR A 219 8.79 -5.29 -16.76
CA THR A 219 7.90 -4.56 -15.83
C THR A 219 7.33 -5.50 -14.77
N ILE A 220 7.55 -5.13 -13.51
CA ILE A 220 6.96 -5.79 -12.33
C ILE A 220 6.07 -4.78 -11.62
N ASN A 221 4.86 -5.17 -11.28
CA ASN A 221 3.97 -4.33 -10.47
C ASN A 221 3.77 -4.96 -9.09
N ILE A 222 3.55 -4.11 -8.08
CA ILE A 222 3.22 -4.48 -6.71
C ILE A 222 2.00 -3.68 -6.26
N ASP A 223 1.16 -4.29 -5.44
CA ASP A 223 -0.03 -3.66 -4.88
C ASP A 223 -0.41 -4.27 -3.50
N ASP A 224 -1.33 -3.62 -2.78
CA ASP A 224 -1.94 -4.09 -1.53
C ASP A 224 -0.94 -4.53 -0.46
N ILE A 225 0.07 -3.71 -0.18
CA ILE A 225 1.08 -4.03 0.83
C ILE A 225 0.50 -3.81 2.23
N THR A 226 0.31 -4.90 2.97
CA THR A 226 -0.18 -4.87 4.35
C THR A 226 0.84 -5.45 5.31
N PHE A 227 0.94 -4.86 6.49
CA PHE A 227 1.76 -5.36 7.58
C PHE A 227 0.95 -5.29 8.87
N THR A 228 0.35 -6.43 9.21
CA THR A 228 -0.68 -6.50 10.24
C THR A 228 -0.12 -7.20 11.46
N LYS A 229 -0.16 -6.51 12.61
CA LYS A 229 0.15 -7.09 13.93
C LYS A 229 -0.83 -8.22 14.21
N LEU A 230 -0.28 -9.41 14.40
CA LEU A 230 -1.04 -10.62 14.72
C LEU A 230 -1.38 -10.68 16.21
N CYS A 231 -2.33 -11.55 16.47
CA CYS A 231 -3.16 -11.48 17.63
C CYS A 231 -3.65 -12.88 18.03
N GLY A 232 -3.70 -13.18 19.32
CA GLY A 232 -4.15 -14.48 19.84
C GLY A 232 -3.26 -15.65 19.39
N PRO A 233 -3.82 -16.83 19.06
CA PRO A 233 -3.05 -18.01 18.64
C PRO A 233 -2.18 -17.78 17.39
N GLN A 234 -2.49 -16.76 16.58
CA GLN A 234 -1.71 -16.42 15.38
C GLN A 234 -0.43 -15.65 15.71
N ALA A 235 -0.28 -15.15 16.95
CA ALA A 235 0.91 -14.46 17.39
C ALA A 235 2.00 -15.40 17.97
N SER A 236 1.69 -16.69 18.11
CA SER A 236 2.50 -17.71 18.79
C SER A 236 3.35 -18.55 17.85
#